data_AF-A0A3B0ZQV4-F1
#
_entry.id   AF-A0A3B0ZQV4-F1
#
_cell.length_a   1.000
_cell.length_b   1.000
_cell.length_c   1.000
_cell.angle_alpha   90.00
_cell.angle_beta   90.00
_cell.angle_gamma   90.00
#
_symmetry.space_group_name_H-M   'P 1'
#
loop_
_entity.id
_entity.type
_entity.pdbx_description
1 polymer ?
#
loop_
_entity_poly.entity_id
_entity_poly.type
_entity_poly.pdbx_seq_one_letter_code
_entity_poly.pdbx_strand_id
1 'polypeptide(L)'
;MLSRILRIAPKLYDKITKRFIAQAQTAHIANHPQQQAKGLFPFVGNPRDEMPSGLAFKLTDYLELVGWSGRILRKDKRGSIDSQCPPILARLNIEPDHWSYLINHFESRFKSLVGTAYKLKQVSQALGYQRTPGIRSCEVYFS
;
A
#
# COMPACT_ATOMS: atom_id res chain seq x y z
N MET A 1 -4.51 -19.34 -15.03
CA MET A 1 -4.64 -18.03 -15.70
C MET A 1 -3.66 -16.96 -15.17
N LEU A 2 -2.94 -17.19 -14.07
CA LEU A 2 -1.92 -16.26 -13.54
C LEU A 2 -0.49 -16.55 -14.03
N SER A 3 -0.26 -17.70 -14.68
CA SER A 3 1.04 -18.10 -15.25
C SER A 3 1.38 -17.43 -16.59
N ARG A 4 0.45 -16.64 -17.17
CA ARG A 4 0.60 -16.06 -18.52
C ARG A 4 0.96 -14.56 -18.52
N ILE A 5 0.88 -13.88 -17.37
CA ILE A 5 1.20 -12.45 -17.25
C ILE A 5 2.71 -12.21 -17.07
N LEU A 6 3.48 -13.22 -16.64
CA LEU A 6 4.92 -13.05 -16.36
C LEU A 6 5.88 -13.33 -17.52
N ARG A 7 5.40 -13.62 -18.74
CA ARG A 7 6.29 -13.96 -19.89
C ARG A 7 6.41 -12.90 -20.97
N ILE A 8 5.73 -11.76 -20.85
CA ILE A 8 5.86 -10.68 -21.83
C ILE A 8 6.32 -9.41 -21.11
N ALA A 9 7.42 -8.86 -21.61
CA ALA A 9 7.86 -7.48 -21.46
C ALA A 9 8.93 -7.11 -20.40
N PRO A 10 10.16 -7.60 -20.55
CA PRO A 10 11.32 -6.88 -20.01
C PRO A 10 11.42 -5.44 -20.56
N LYS A 11 10.91 -5.16 -21.76
CA LYS A 11 10.97 -3.83 -22.41
C LYS A 11 9.88 -2.83 -21.97
N LEU A 12 8.73 -3.29 -21.48
CA LEU A 12 7.64 -2.40 -21.02
C LEU A 12 7.87 -1.95 -19.57
N TYR A 13 8.42 -2.84 -18.74
CA TYR A 13 8.84 -2.54 -17.37
C TYR A 13 9.85 -1.38 -17.34
N ASP A 14 10.87 -1.41 -18.20
CA ASP A 14 11.91 -0.38 -18.25
C ASP A 14 11.38 1.00 -18.68
N LYS A 15 10.43 1.07 -19.62
CA LYS A 15 9.81 2.34 -20.06
C LYS A 15 8.88 2.95 -19.01
N ILE A 16 8.08 2.12 -18.35
CA ILE A 16 7.16 2.57 -17.30
C ILE A 16 7.96 3.07 -16.10
N THR A 17 8.96 2.29 -15.65
CA THR A 17 9.85 2.69 -14.56
C THR A 17 10.64 3.97 -14.90
N LYS A 18 11.17 4.11 -16.12
CA LYS A 18 11.85 5.34 -16.56
C LYS A 18 10.94 6.57 -16.57
N ARG A 19 9.68 6.43 -16.99
CA ARG A 19 8.69 7.52 -16.95
C ARG A 19 8.34 7.93 -15.52
N PHE A 20 8.14 6.96 -14.63
CA PHE A 20 7.88 7.23 -13.21
C PHE A 20 9.08 7.87 -12.52
N ILE A 21 10.31 7.42 -12.80
CA ILE A 21 11.54 8.05 -12.28
C ILE A 21 11.68 9.48 -12.81
N ALA A 22 11.45 9.73 -14.10
CA ALA A 22 11.50 11.07 -14.67
C ALA A 22 10.46 12.02 -14.04
N GLN A 23 9.22 11.56 -13.85
CA GLN A 23 8.19 12.33 -13.14
C GLN A 23 8.52 12.56 -11.67
N ALA A 24 9.13 11.59 -11.00
CA ALA A 24 9.62 11.73 -9.63
C ALA A 24 10.80 12.68 -9.51
N GLN A 25 11.65 12.80 -10.55
CA GLN A 25 12.75 13.76 -10.62
C GLN A 25 12.25 15.19 -10.88
N THR A 26 11.18 15.39 -11.65
CA THR A 26 10.55 16.72 -11.83
C THR A 26 9.77 17.18 -10.59
N ALA A 27 9.49 16.27 -9.66
CA ALA A 27 8.83 16.57 -8.40
C ALA A 27 9.81 17.26 -7.42
N HIS A 28 10.09 18.55 -7.67
CA HIS A 28 11.04 19.36 -6.90
C HIS A 28 10.67 19.58 -5.41
N ILE A 29 9.47 19.12 -5.00
CA ILE A 29 8.95 19.22 -3.62
C ILE A 29 8.22 17.92 -3.30
N ALA A 30 8.71 17.11 -2.37
CA ALA A 30 7.99 15.93 -1.91
C ALA A 30 6.58 16.30 -1.40
N ASN A 31 5.56 15.60 -1.89
CA ASN A 31 4.15 15.73 -1.46
C ASN A 31 3.42 16.98 -1.95
N HIS A 32 3.76 17.52 -3.12
CA HIS A 32 2.99 18.62 -3.71
C HIS A 32 1.68 18.10 -4.35
N PRO A 33 0.49 18.67 -4.06
CA PRO A 33 -0.78 18.20 -4.61
C PRO A 33 -0.82 18.14 -6.15
N GLN A 34 -0.03 19.01 -6.80
CA GLN A 34 0.06 19.10 -8.26
C GLN A 34 0.92 17.99 -8.91
N GLN A 35 1.61 17.16 -8.11
CA GLN A 35 2.41 16.03 -8.60
C GLN A 35 1.60 14.74 -8.74
N GLN A 36 0.38 14.70 -8.18
CA GLN A 36 -0.48 13.53 -8.27
C GLN A 36 -1.33 13.57 -9.54
N ALA A 37 -1.57 12.40 -10.15
CA ALA A 37 -2.46 12.30 -11.29
C ALA A 37 -3.87 12.79 -10.93
N LYS A 38 -4.45 13.62 -11.82
CA LYS A 38 -5.81 14.14 -11.66
C LYS A 38 -6.80 12.97 -11.56
N GLY A 39 -7.68 13.00 -10.55
CA GLY A 39 -8.70 11.98 -10.30
C GLY A 39 -8.33 10.93 -9.23
N LEU A 40 -7.08 10.90 -8.74
CA LEU A 40 -6.73 10.11 -7.56
C LEU A 40 -7.02 10.89 -6.27
N PHE A 41 -7.34 10.16 -5.20
CA PHE A 41 -7.56 10.76 -3.88
C PHE A 41 -6.25 11.37 -3.34
N PRO A 42 -6.21 12.65 -2.95
CA PRO A 42 -4.97 13.36 -2.70
C PRO A 42 -4.23 12.83 -1.46
N PHE A 43 -2.90 12.72 -1.52
CA PHE A 43 -2.08 12.53 -0.31
C PHE A 43 -2.00 13.84 0.45
N VAL A 44 -2.57 13.88 1.66
CA VAL A 44 -2.69 15.09 2.47
C VAL A 44 -1.68 15.16 3.62
N GLY A 45 -0.76 14.19 3.68
CA GLY A 45 0.27 14.13 4.72
C GLY A 45 -0.23 13.48 6.00
N ASN A 46 0.49 13.67 7.09
CA ASN A 46 0.25 12.94 8.35
C ASN A 46 -1.01 13.46 9.06
N PRO A 47 -1.67 12.62 9.88
CA PRO A 47 -2.83 13.04 10.67
C PRO A 47 -2.55 14.31 11.49
N ARG A 48 -3.49 15.27 11.46
CA ARG A 48 -3.49 16.54 12.20
C ARG A 48 -4.92 16.98 12.48
N ASP A 49 -5.12 17.88 13.44
CA ASP A 49 -6.45 18.28 13.93
C ASP A 49 -7.37 18.79 12.81
N GLU A 50 -6.84 19.58 11.88
CA GLU A 50 -7.53 20.02 10.66
C GLU A 50 -7.10 19.17 9.46
N MET A 51 -7.70 17.98 9.36
CA MET A 51 -7.41 17.05 8.28
C MET A 51 -8.23 17.39 7.03
N PRO A 52 -7.59 17.82 5.91
CA PRO A 52 -8.29 17.97 4.65
C PRO A 52 -8.68 16.59 4.10
N SER A 53 -9.70 16.56 3.23
CA SER A 53 -10.16 15.32 2.59
C SER A 53 -9.03 14.72 1.73
N GLY A 54 -8.52 13.55 2.13
CA GLY A 54 -7.44 12.87 1.45
C GLY A 54 -6.87 11.68 2.22
N LEU A 55 -5.85 11.03 1.66
CA LEU A 55 -5.08 9.97 2.30
C LEU A 55 -4.14 10.56 3.37
N ALA A 56 -4.31 10.12 4.61
CA ALA A 56 -3.58 10.62 5.79
C ALA A 56 -2.14 10.09 5.92
N PHE A 57 -1.40 10.11 4.82
CA PHE A 57 0.03 9.87 4.78
C PHE A 57 0.67 10.62 3.60
N LYS A 58 2.00 10.75 3.65
CA LYS A 58 2.78 11.41 2.60
C LYS A 58 2.93 10.47 1.39
N LEU A 59 2.97 11.04 0.19
CA LEU A 59 3.30 10.30 -1.03
C LEU A 59 4.67 9.64 -0.93
N THR A 60 5.64 10.34 -0.33
CA THR A 60 6.98 9.82 -0.07
C THR A 60 6.97 8.56 0.80
N ASP A 61 6.26 8.58 1.92
CA ASP A 61 6.08 7.42 2.81
C ASP A 61 5.47 6.22 2.05
N TYR A 62 4.52 6.48 1.14
CA TYR A 62 3.90 5.45 0.30
C TYR A 62 4.89 4.86 -0.73
N LEU A 63 5.63 5.71 -1.43
CA LEU A 63 6.62 5.26 -2.43
C LEU A 63 7.75 4.47 -1.77
N GLU A 64 8.18 4.86 -0.58
CA GLU A 64 9.13 4.10 0.23
C GLU A 64 8.59 2.71 0.56
N LEU A 65 7.33 2.61 1.02
CA LEU A 65 6.67 1.33 1.30
C LEU A 65 6.57 0.44 0.06
N VAL A 66 6.22 1.01 -1.09
CA VAL A 66 6.14 0.28 -2.37
C VAL A 66 7.53 -0.21 -2.78
N GLY A 67 8.55 0.65 -2.67
CA GLY A 67 9.94 0.29 -2.96
C GLY A 67 10.44 -0.84 -2.06
N TRP A 68 10.18 -0.74 -0.76
CA TRP A 68 10.52 -1.76 0.24
C TRP A 68 9.79 -3.09 -0.03
N SER A 69 8.48 -3.05 -0.32
CA SER A 69 7.68 -4.23 -0.67
C SER A 69 8.20 -4.94 -1.92
N GLY A 70 8.61 -4.17 -2.94
CA GLY A 70 9.20 -4.72 -4.16
C GLY A 70 10.54 -5.43 -3.92
N ARG A 71 11.32 -5.00 -2.92
CA ARG A 71 12.56 -5.67 -2.50
C ARG A 71 12.27 -6.96 -1.74
N ILE A 72 11.30 -6.95 -0.81
CA ILE A 72 10.88 -8.15 -0.07
C ILE A 72 10.42 -9.27 -1.00
N LEU A 73 9.68 -8.92 -2.06
CA LEU A 73 9.13 -9.90 -3.00
C LEU A 73 10.20 -10.53 -3.91
N ARG A 74 11.33 -9.85 -4.11
CA ARG A 74 12.38 -10.26 -5.06
C ARG A 74 13.69 -10.59 -4.35
N LYS A 75 13.64 -11.40 -3.28
CA LYS A 75 14.81 -11.89 -2.52
C LYS A 75 15.91 -12.47 -3.43
N ASP A 76 15.55 -12.92 -4.62
CA ASP A 76 16.42 -13.55 -5.62
C ASP A 76 17.32 -12.55 -6.39
N LYS A 77 17.13 -11.22 -6.23
CA LYS A 77 17.92 -10.19 -6.92
C LYS A 77 18.93 -9.57 -5.96
N ARG A 78 20.24 -9.71 -6.25
CA ARG A 78 21.33 -9.08 -5.49
C ARG A 78 21.14 -7.56 -5.41
N GLY A 79 21.03 -7.05 -4.19
CA GLY A 79 20.93 -5.62 -3.88
C GLY A 79 20.12 -5.39 -2.62
N SER A 80 20.83 -5.27 -1.49
CA SER A 80 20.39 -4.87 -0.14
C SER A 80 18.91 -5.14 0.19
N ILE A 81 18.66 -6.19 0.98
CA ILE A 81 17.50 -6.17 1.87
C ILE A 81 17.80 -5.03 2.84
N ASP A 82 17.32 -3.83 2.53
CA ASP A 82 17.37 -2.74 3.46
C ASP A 82 16.54 -3.18 4.68
N SER A 83 17.25 -3.46 5.77
CA SER A 83 16.69 -3.96 7.02
C SER A 83 15.83 -2.91 7.72
N GLN A 84 15.79 -1.68 7.22
CA GLN A 84 14.96 -0.63 7.78
C GLN A 84 13.51 -0.78 7.30
N CYS A 85 12.66 -1.22 8.22
CA CYS A 85 11.21 -1.18 8.06
C CYS A 85 10.76 0.27 7.85
N PRO A 86 9.98 0.57 6.79
CA PRO A 86 9.41 1.90 6.58
C PRO A 86 8.59 2.35 7.79
N PRO A 87 8.75 3.60 8.28
CA PRO A 87 8.05 4.10 9.47
C PRO A 87 6.53 4.18 9.29
N ILE A 88 6.03 4.18 8.05
CA ILE A 88 4.61 4.12 7.73
C ILE A 88 3.93 2.85 8.26
N LEU A 89 4.63 1.71 8.33
CA LEU A 89 4.03 0.47 8.86
C LEU A 89 3.74 0.57 10.35
N ALA A 90 4.67 1.13 11.13
CA ALA A 90 4.47 1.41 12.53
C ALA A 90 3.28 2.37 12.75
N ARG A 91 3.16 3.41 11.92
CA ARG A 91 2.03 4.35 11.99
C ARG A 91 0.68 3.74 11.63
N LEU A 92 0.66 2.79 10.70
CA LEU A 92 -0.53 2.04 10.34
C LEU A 92 -0.84 0.91 11.33
N ASN A 93 0.02 0.72 12.34
CA ASN A 93 -0.04 -0.40 13.27
C ASN A 93 -0.05 -1.77 12.55
N ILE A 94 0.84 -1.92 11.56
CA ILE A 94 1.00 -3.17 10.82
C ILE A 94 2.42 -3.68 11.04
N GLU A 95 2.52 -4.91 11.53
CA GLU A 95 3.80 -5.57 11.73
C GLU A 95 4.50 -5.87 10.39
N PRO A 96 5.82 -5.69 10.27
CA PRO A 96 6.56 -5.93 9.02
C PRO A 96 6.39 -7.36 8.47
N ASP A 97 6.29 -8.34 9.35
CA ASP A 97 6.09 -9.74 8.99
C ASP A 97 4.68 -10.00 8.46
N HIS A 98 3.66 -9.41 9.11
CA HIS A 98 2.30 -9.40 8.60
C HIS A 98 2.24 -8.73 7.23
N TRP A 99 2.88 -7.57 7.05
CA TRP A 99 2.94 -6.90 5.76
C TRP A 99 3.58 -7.78 4.68
N SER A 100 4.72 -8.41 4.99
CA SER A 100 5.45 -9.29 4.06
C SER A 100 4.61 -10.49 3.61
N TYR A 101 3.79 -11.04 4.51
CA TYR A 101 2.82 -12.07 4.17
C TYR A 101 1.68 -11.49 3.31
N LEU A 102 1.13 -10.34 3.71
CA LEU A 102 -0.01 -9.72 3.04
C LEU A 102 0.31 -9.34 1.59
N ILE A 103 1.48 -8.79 1.28
CA ILE A 103 1.82 -8.41 -0.11
C ILE A 103 1.80 -9.60 -1.11
N ASN A 104 1.94 -10.83 -0.61
CA ASN A 104 1.86 -12.05 -1.43
C ASN A 104 0.47 -12.68 -1.43
N HIS A 105 -0.27 -12.54 -0.33
CA HIS A 105 -1.47 -13.31 -0.06
C HIS A 105 -2.74 -12.46 0.08
N PHE A 106 -2.67 -11.16 -0.15
CA PHE A 106 -3.76 -10.20 0.10
C PHE A 106 -5.08 -10.66 -0.53
N GLU A 107 -5.10 -10.87 -1.85
CA GLU A 107 -6.29 -11.28 -2.58
C GLU A 107 -6.79 -12.68 -2.19
N SER A 108 -5.91 -13.55 -1.71
CA SER A 108 -6.31 -14.88 -1.23
C SER A 108 -6.96 -14.80 0.15
N ARG A 109 -6.44 -13.92 1.02
CA ARG A 109 -6.80 -13.84 2.44
C ARG A 109 -7.99 -12.93 2.69
N PHE A 110 -8.18 -11.92 1.85
CA PHE A 110 -9.29 -10.98 1.91
C PHE A 110 -10.14 -11.11 0.64
N LYS A 111 -11.42 -11.39 0.85
CA LYS A 111 -12.44 -11.49 -0.22
C LYS A 111 -13.57 -10.47 -0.05
N SER A 112 -13.47 -9.62 0.97
CA SER A 112 -14.51 -8.73 1.45
C SER A 112 -13.87 -7.48 2.07
N LEU A 113 -14.60 -6.81 2.97
CA LEU A 113 -14.12 -5.67 3.75
C LEU A 113 -12.80 -5.98 4.47
N VAL A 114 -11.90 -5.00 4.50
CA VAL A 114 -10.59 -5.05 5.17
C VAL A 114 -10.40 -3.79 6.01
N GLY A 115 -9.86 -3.94 7.22
CA GLY A 115 -9.61 -2.84 8.14
C GLY A 115 -9.52 -3.34 9.58
N THR A 116 -9.41 -2.43 10.55
CA THR A 116 -9.42 -2.82 11.97
C THR A 116 -10.75 -3.49 12.33
N ALA A 117 -10.71 -4.49 13.20
CA ALA A 117 -11.91 -5.26 13.59
C ALA A 117 -13.05 -4.36 14.09
N TYR A 118 -12.70 -3.28 14.80
CA TYR A 118 -13.65 -2.26 15.26
C TYR A 118 -14.36 -1.56 14.09
N LYS A 119 -13.62 -1.00 13.13
CA LYS A 119 -14.20 -0.32 11.96
C LYS A 119 -15.01 -1.29 11.10
N LEU A 120 -14.52 -2.54 10.96
CA LEU A 120 -15.17 -3.56 10.16
C LEU A 120 -16.57 -3.90 10.68
N LYS A 121 -16.73 -4.01 12.00
CA LYS A 121 -18.03 -4.24 12.64
C LYS A 121 -18.99 -3.06 12.37
N GLN A 122 -18.51 -1.83 12.54
CA GLN A 122 -19.32 -0.63 12.27
C GLN A 122 -19.78 -0.55 10.81
N VAL A 123 -18.86 -0.74 9.86
CA VAL A 123 -19.19 -0.70 8.42
C VAL A 123 -20.10 -1.86 8.03
N SER A 124 -19.88 -3.06 8.55
CA SER A 124 -20.75 -4.21 8.27
C SER A 124 -22.18 -3.96 8.74
N GLN A 125 -22.37 -3.39 9.93
CA GLN A 125 -23.68 -3.02 10.44
C GLN A 125 -24.32 -1.91 9.59
N ALA A 126 -23.56 -0.86 9.25
CA ALA A 126 -24.05 0.24 8.42
C ALA A 126 -24.47 -0.22 7.01
N LEU A 127 -23.81 -1.25 6.46
CA LEU A 127 -24.14 -1.86 5.18
C LEU A 127 -25.23 -2.95 5.29
N GLY A 128 -25.80 -3.20 6.47
CA GLY A 128 -26.88 -4.16 6.68
C GLY A 128 -26.45 -5.64 6.72
N TYR A 129 -25.16 -5.93 6.90
CA TYR A 129 -24.69 -7.30 7.04
C TYR A 129 -25.05 -7.89 8.41
N GLN A 130 -25.57 -9.12 8.43
CA GLN A 130 -25.84 -9.85 9.67
C GLN A 130 -24.58 -10.46 10.30
N ARG A 131 -23.51 -10.64 9.51
CA ARG A 131 -22.20 -11.15 9.96
C ARG A 131 -21.11 -10.25 9.39
N THR A 132 -20.00 -10.09 10.12
CA THR A 132 -18.83 -9.34 9.62
C THR A 132 -17.94 -10.27 8.78
N PRO A 133 -18.00 -10.22 7.43
CA PRO A 133 -17.19 -11.10 6.60
C PRO A 133 -15.71 -10.75 6.74
N GLY A 134 -14.84 -11.77 6.75
CA GLY A 134 -13.38 -11.56 6.79
C GLY A 134 -12.81 -11.05 8.11
N ILE A 135 -13.63 -10.94 9.17
CA ILE A 135 -13.20 -10.41 10.48
C ILE A 135 -11.99 -11.14 11.06
N ARG A 136 -11.96 -12.48 10.99
CA ARG A 136 -10.86 -13.29 11.52
C ARG A 136 -9.54 -13.03 10.80
N SER A 137 -9.57 -12.72 9.50
CA SER A 137 -8.36 -12.31 8.78
C SER A 137 -7.89 -10.95 9.28
N CYS A 138 -8.84 -10.04 9.51
CA CYS A 138 -8.53 -8.68 9.93
C CYS A 138 -7.98 -8.61 11.37
N GLU A 139 -8.51 -9.44 12.27
CA GLU A 139 -8.01 -9.58 13.65
C GLU A 139 -6.59 -10.14 13.73
N VAL A 140 -6.12 -10.86 12.70
CA VAL A 140 -4.76 -11.41 12.68
C VAL A 140 -3.75 -10.40 12.14
N TYR A 141 -4.10 -9.67 11.08
CA TYR A 141 -3.12 -8.84 10.35
C TYR A 141 -3.24 -7.32 10.60
N PHE A 142 -4.32 -6.86 11.25
CA PHE A 142 -4.60 -5.44 11.51
C PHE A 142 -5.02 -5.18 12.98
N SER A 143 -4.48 -5.97 13.91
CA SER A 143 -4.68 -5.86 15.35
C SER A 143 -3.73 -4.85 15.99
#